data_AF-A0ABF7QI49-F1
#
_entry.id   AF-A0ABF7QI49-F1
#
_cell.length_a   1.000
_cell.length_b   1.000
_cell.length_c   1.000
_cell.angle_alpha   90.00
_cell.angle_beta   90.00
_cell.angle_gamma   90.00
#
_symmetry.space_group_name_H-M   'P 1'
#
loop_
_entity.id
_entity.type
_entity.pdbx_description
1 polymer ?
#
loop_
_entity_poly.entity_id
_entity_poly.type
_entity_poly.pdbx_seq_one_letter_code
_entity_poly.pdbx_strand_id
1 'polypeptide(L)' 'MRKKKAIVEAALESEYERQPLGIMNTEQALELEDAEGLVFSHPDKEAGVTDHFVDQEQLRRLVQ' A
#
# COMPACT_ATOMS: atom_id res chain seq x y z
N MET A 1 11.89 -10.29 10.60
CA MET A 1 10.55 -10.88 10.51
C MET A 1 9.99 -10.52 9.14
N ARG A 2 9.49 -11.50 8.36
CA ARG A 2 8.90 -11.23 7.05
C ARG A 2 7.64 -10.37 7.23
N LYS A 3 7.60 -9.17 6.65
CA LYS A 3 6.44 -8.26 6.71
C LYS A 3 5.32 -8.65 5.74
N LYS A 4 5.37 -9.85 5.15
CA LYS A 4 4.38 -10.37 4.18
C LYS A 4 2.93 -10.38 4.67
N LYS A 5 2.69 -10.19 5.98
CA LYS A 5 1.34 -10.08 6.56
C LYS A 5 1.06 -8.75 7.25
N ALA A 6 1.88 -7.72 7.00
CA ALA A 6 1.59 -6.38 7.51
C ALA A 6 0.26 -5.89 6.91
N ILE A 7 -0.45 -5.07 7.66
CA ILE A 7 -1.70 -4.46 7.22
C ILE A 7 -1.37 -3.11 6.59
N VAL A 8 -1.89 -2.86 5.40
CA VAL A 8 -1.70 -1.65 4.62
C VAL A 8 -3.04 -1.16 4.08
N GLU A 9 -3.15 0.14 3.87
CA GLU A 9 -4.20 0.77 3.09
C GLU A 9 -3.75 0.84 1.62
N ALA A 10 -4.60 0.41 0.70
CA ALA A 10 -4.44 0.67 -0.72
C ALA A 10 -5.28 1.87 -1.13
N ALA A 11 -4.74 2.72 -1.99
CA ALA A 11 -5.43 3.88 -2.52
C ALA A 11 -4.98 4.18 -3.96
N LEU A 12 -5.82 4.88 -4.72
CA LEU A 12 -5.43 5.52 -5.97
C LEU A 12 -5.11 6.97 -5.70
N GLU A 13 -3.88 7.38 -5.97
CA GLU A 13 -3.39 8.75 -5.88
C GLU A 13 -3.42 9.41 -7.26
N SER A 14 -4.13 10.53 -7.34
CA SER A 14 -4.17 11.42 -8.50
C SER A 14 -3.56 12.77 -8.12
N GLU A 15 -3.44 13.68 -9.09
CA GLU A 15 -2.93 15.04 -8.84
C GLU A 15 -3.75 15.82 -7.78
N TYR A 16 -5.03 15.49 -7.60
CA TYR A 16 -5.97 16.27 -6.79
C TYR A 16 -6.46 15.54 -5.55
N GLU A 17 -6.50 14.21 -5.58
CA GLU A 17 -7.07 13.41 -4.50
C GLU A 17 -6.46 12.02 -4.39
N ARG A 18 -6.55 11.46 -3.18
CA ARG A 18 -6.27 10.06 -2.89
C ARG A 18 -7.58 9.36 -2.55
N GLN A 19 -8.01 8.45 -3.43
CA GLN A 19 -9.22 7.66 -3.24
C GLN A 19 -8.87 6.33 -2.55
N PRO A 20 -9.37 6.07 -1.31
CA PRO A 20 -9.10 4.82 -0.63
C PRO A 20 -9.80 3.65 -1.32
N LEU A 21 -9.06 2.58 -1.60
CA LEU A 21 -9.59 1.32 -2.11
C LEU A 21 -9.92 0.34 -0.98
N GLY A 22 -9.17 0.41 0.11
CA GLY A 22 -9.44 -0.37 1.32
C GLY A 22 -8.18 -0.82 2.05
N ILE A 23 -8.38 -1.42 3.23
CA ILE A 23 -7.31 -1.98 4.06
C ILE A 23 -7.19 -3.48 3.79
N MET A 24 -5.97 -3.94 3.54
CA MET A 24 -5.65 -5.33 3.22
C MET A 24 -4.26 -5.69 3.74
N ASN A 25 -3.88 -6.97 3.66
CA ASN A 25 -2.51 -7.34 3.98
C ASN A 25 -1.56 -7.15 2.78
N THR A 26 -0.25 -7.17 3.02
CA THR A 26 0.74 -6.96 1.96
C THR A 26 0.80 -8.08 0.91
N GLU A 27 0.32 -9.29 1.20
CA GLU A 27 0.17 -10.34 0.19
C GLU A 27 -0.92 -9.94 -0.81
N GLN A 28 -2.11 -9.56 -0.32
CA GLN A 28 -3.24 -9.09 -1.13
C GLN A 28 -2.90 -7.83 -1.93
N ALA A 29 -2.18 -6.88 -1.31
CA ALA A 29 -1.74 -5.65 -1.95
C ALA A 29 -0.83 -5.91 -3.17
N LEU A 30 0.03 -6.94 -3.09
CA LEU A 30 0.93 -7.33 -4.18
C LEU A 30 0.25 -8.20 -5.24
N GLU A 31 -0.98 -8.66 -5.00
CA GLU A 31 -1.82 -9.37 -5.96
C GLU A 31 -2.72 -8.42 -6.78
N LEU A 32 -2.83 -7.14 -6.38
CA LEU A 32 -3.54 -6.14 -7.17
C LEU A 32 -2.87 -5.92 -8.53
N GLU A 33 -3.68 -5.74 -9.57
CA GLU A 33 -3.19 -5.33 -10.89
C GLU A 33 -2.47 -3.99 -10.77
N ASP A 34 -1.29 -3.90 -11.39
CA ASP A 34 -0.53 -2.66 -11.42
C ASP A 34 -1.34 -1.60 -12.18
N ALA A 35 -1.56 -0.47 -11.52
CA ALA A 35 -2.40 0.62 -12.01
C ALA A 35 -1.72 1.95 -11.73
N GLU A 36 -1.84 2.89 -12.65
CA GLU A 36 -1.31 4.23 -12.48
C GLU A 36 -1.92 4.90 -11.23
N GLY A 37 -1.06 5.45 -10.38
CA GLY A 37 -1.47 6.05 -9.11
C GLY A 37 -1.74 5.04 -8.00
N LEU A 38 -1.58 3.73 -8.20
CA LEU A 38 -1.76 2.75 -7.12
C LEU A 38 -0.67 2.87 -6.07
N VAL A 39 -1.07 3.21 -4.84
CA VAL A 39 -0.18 3.42 -3.71
C VAL A 39 -0.67 2.68 -2.46
N PHE A 40 0.27 2.43 -1.55
CA PHE A 40 0.02 1.68 -0.32
C PHE A 40 0.62 2.37 0.89
N SER A 41 -0.08 2.39 2.03
CA SER A 41 0.51 2.88 3.27
C SER A 41 1.75 2.04 3.64
N HIS A 42 2.78 2.67 4.19
CA HIS A 42 4.02 1.98 4.55
C HIS A 42 3.77 0.86 5.59
N PRO A 43 4.30 -0.36 5.42
CA PRO A 43 4.01 -1.53 6.26
C PRO A 43 4.50 -1.47 7.72
N ASP A 44 5.18 -0.39 8.10
CA ASP A 44 5.65 -0.12 9.49
C ASP A 44 4.84 1.00 10.16
N LYS A 45 3.81 1.49 9.48
CA LYS A 45 2.93 2.56 9.93
C LYS A 45 1.52 2.00 10.05
N GLU A 46 0.69 2.68 10.83
CA GLU A 46 -0.70 2.28 11.01
C GLU A 46 -1.54 2.69 9.78
N ALA A 47 -2.13 1.70 9.10
CA ALA A 47 -3.00 1.90 7.95
C ALA A 47 -4.25 2.72 8.35
N GLY A 48 -4.71 3.63 7.49
CA GLY A 48 -5.81 4.55 7.78
C GLY A 48 -5.45 5.72 8.71
N VAL A 49 -4.22 5.78 9.23
CA VAL A 49 -3.74 6.87 10.11
C VAL A 49 -2.55 7.61 9.50
N THR A 50 -1.73 6.94 8.69
CA THR A 50 -0.50 7.49 8.15
C THR A 50 -0.66 8.15 6.79
N ASP A 51 0.10 9.23 6.55
CA ASP A 51 0.25 9.84 5.23
C ASP A 51 1.46 9.33 4.43
N HIS A 52 2.13 8.28 4.93
CA HIS A 52 3.31 7.70 4.28
C HIS A 52 2.91 6.59 3.33
N PHE A 53 2.87 6.90 2.05
CA PHE A 53 2.52 5.96 0.99
C PHE A 53 3.74 5.60 0.13
N VAL A 54 3.72 4.39 -0.42
CA VAL A 54 4.75 3.81 -1.28
C VAL A 54 4.08 3.15 -2.48
N ASP A 55 4.77 3.10 -3.62
CA ASP A 55 4.28 2.37 -4.80
C ASP A 55 4.38 0.84 -4.62
N GLN A 56 3.80 0.08 -5.56
CA GLN A 56 3.77 -1.38 -5.49
C GLN A 56 5.18 -2.02 -5.54
N GLU A 57 6.13 -1.41 -6.25
CA GLU A 57 7.51 -1.90 -6.34
C GLU A 57 8.25 -1.70 -5.01
N GLN A 58 8.13 -0.53 -4.41
CA GLN A 58 8.66 -0.19 -3.10
C GLN A 58 8.06 -1.10 -2.03
N LEU A 59 6.74 -1.32 -2.05
CA LEU A 59 6.08 -2.26 -1.15
C LEU A 59 6.69 -3.66 -1.27
N ARG A 60 6.88 -4.16 -2.50
CA ARG A 60 7.51 -5.46 -2.78
C ARG A 60 8.92 -5.54 -2.19
N ARG A 61 9.70 -4.46 -2.23
CA ARG A 61 11.05 -4.41 -1.64
C ARG A 61 11.02 -4.39 -0.11
N LEU A 62 10.04 -3.71 0.49
CA LEU A 62 9.90 -3.57 1.95
C LEU A 62 9.45 -4.86 2.66
N VAL A 63 8.77 -5.77 1.95
CA VAL A 63 8.12 -6.95 2.56
C VAL A 63 8.78 -8.29 2.23
N GLN A 64 9.82 -8.30 1.41
CA GLN A 64 10.56 -9.51 0.99
C GLN A 64 11.26 -10.24 2.15
#